data_AF-A0A519KNS2-F1
#
_entry.id   AF-A0A519KNS2-F1
#
_cell.length_a   1.000
_cell.length_b   1.000
_cell.length_c   1.000
_cell.angle_alpha   90.00
_cell.angle_beta   90.00
_cell.angle_gamma   90.00
#
_symmetry.space_group_name_H-M   'P 1'
#
loop_
_entity.id
_entity.type
_entity.pdbx_description
1 polymer ?
#
loop_
_entity_poly.entity_id
_entity_poly.type
_entity_poly.pdbx_seq_one_letter_code
_entity_poly.pdbx_strand_id
1 'polypeptide(L)'
;KNKAAETEKTFFNLVEAEETRQLKSFRRMQKRLLKAEKIKQSERFDQMQSLFLKVHPGGNWQERVYNFSVFYADFGSQWIDDCYQKMNVEKSELIISPI
;
A
#
# COMPACT_ATOMS: atom_id res chain seq x y z
N LYS A 1 -39.26 3.30 11.89
CA LYS A 1 -39.64 2.00 12.48
C LYS A 1 -40.71 2.12 13.57
N ASN A 2 -40.46 2.79 14.69
CA ASN A 2 -41.39 2.79 15.84
C ASN A 2 -42.78 3.36 15.50
N LYS A 3 -42.88 4.43 14.70
CA LYS A 3 -44.17 4.99 14.23
C LYS A 3 -44.95 4.07 13.27
N ALA A 4 -44.28 3.14 12.58
CA ALA A 4 -44.94 2.20 11.66
C ALA A 4 -45.55 0.99 12.39
N ALA A 5 -45.03 0.65 13.57
CA ALA A 5 -45.60 -0.36 14.45
C ALA A 5 -46.92 0.08 15.09
N GLU A 6 -47.14 1.40 15.19
CA GLU A 6 -48.37 2.02 15.72
C GLU A 6 -49.53 1.98 14.72
N THR A 7 -49.28 1.64 13.45
CA THR A 7 -50.31 1.69 12.38
C THR A 7 -50.84 0.30 12.03
N GLU A 8 -50.07 -0.52 11.31
CA GLU A 8 -50.44 -1.89 10.92
C GLU A 8 -49.21 -2.80 10.83
N LYS A 9 -49.39 -4.07 11.21
CA LYS A 9 -48.32 -5.09 11.23
C LYS A 9 -47.74 -5.38 9.84
N THR A 10 -48.56 -5.26 8.80
CA THR A 10 -48.19 -5.34 7.38
C THR A 10 -47.25 -4.20 6.97
N PHE A 11 -47.53 -2.97 7.40
CA PHE A 11 -46.71 -1.80 7.12
C PHE A 11 -45.36 -1.85 7.86
N PHE A 12 -45.35 -2.34 9.10
CA PHE A 12 -44.10 -2.59 9.84
C PHE A 12 -43.17 -3.57 9.09
N ASN A 13 -43.69 -4.71 8.64
CA ASN A 13 -42.93 -5.72 7.90
C ASN A 13 -42.39 -5.16 6.57
N LEU A 14 -43.18 -4.33 5.88
CA LEU A 14 -42.75 -3.64 4.66
C LEU A 14 -41.56 -2.71 4.93
N VAL A 15 -41.62 -1.90 5.99
CA VAL A 15 -40.55 -0.98 6.39
C VAL A 15 -39.28 -1.73 6.80
N GLU A 16 -39.42 -2.86 7.52
CA GLU A 16 -38.28 -3.69 7.90
C GLU A 16 -37.61 -4.38 6.70
N ALA A 17 -38.40 -4.86 5.74
CA ALA A 17 -37.89 -5.44 4.51
C ALA A 17 -37.12 -4.40 3.67
N GLU A 18 -37.66 -3.18 3.56
CA GLU A 18 -37.03 -2.10 2.81
C GLU A 18 -35.75 -1.59 3.50
N GLU A 19 -35.73 -1.48 4.83
CA GLU A 19 -34.51 -1.16 5.58
C GLU A 19 -33.41 -2.22 5.35
N THR A 20 -33.78 -3.50 5.42
CA THR A 20 -32.84 -4.60 5.17
C THR A 20 -32.29 -4.55 3.74
N ARG A 21 -33.13 -4.20 2.77
CA ARG A 21 -32.73 -3.99 1.37
C ARG A 21 -31.76 -2.82 1.21
N GLN A 22 -32.05 -1.68 1.84
CA GLN A 22 -31.20 -0.50 1.82
C GLN A 22 -29.83 -0.77 2.45
N LEU A 23 -29.78 -1.44 3.60
CA LEU A 23 -28.53 -1.83 4.26
C LEU A 23 -27.70 -2.77 3.39
N LYS A 24 -28.32 -3.76 2.73
CA LYS A 24 -27.64 -4.64 1.76
C LYS A 24 -27.08 -3.85 0.57
N SER A 25 -27.85 -2.91 0.05
CA SER A 25 -27.41 -2.03 -1.05
C SER A 25 -26.21 -1.17 -0.62
N PHE A 26 -26.27 -0.57 0.56
CA PHE A 26 -25.20 0.25 1.12
C PHE A 26 -23.89 -0.55 1.28
N ARG A 27 -23.96 -1.76 1.84
CA ARG A 27 -22.78 -2.66 1.94
C ARG A 27 -22.19 -2.99 0.58
N ARG A 28 -23.03 -3.20 -0.44
CA ARG A 28 -22.56 -3.46 -1.82
C ARG A 28 -21.84 -2.25 -2.41
N MET A 29 -22.35 -1.05 -2.18
CA MET A 29 -21.71 0.20 -2.60
C MET A 29 -20.35 0.39 -1.90
N GLN A 30 -20.28 0.19 -0.58
CA GLN A 30 -19.04 0.26 0.18
C GLN A 30 -17.96 -0.70 -0.35
N LYS A 31 -18.32 -1.96 -0.62
CA LYS A 31 -17.38 -2.94 -1.17
C LYS A 31 -16.84 -2.53 -2.55
N ARG A 32 -17.70 -1.93 -3.39
CA ARG A 32 -17.31 -1.41 -4.70
C ARG A 32 -16.37 -0.22 -4.58
N LEU A 33 -16.66 0.71 -3.67
CA LEU A 33 -15.81 1.86 -3.38
C LEU A 33 -14.42 1.41 -2.94
N LEU A 34 -14.34 0.53 -1.94
CA LEU A 34 -13.06 -0.02 -1.46
C LEU A 34 -12.29 -0.75 -2.56
N LYS A 35 -12.97 -1.48 -3.45
CA LYS A 35 -12.32 -2.13 -4.59
C LYS A 35 -11.76 -1.09 -5.58
N ALA A 36 -12.53 -0.05 -5.88
CA ALA A 36 -12.10 1.01 -6.79
C ALA A 36 -10.91 1.79 -6.24
N GLU A 37 -10.91 2.10 -4.93
CA GLU A 37 -9.77 2.74 -4.25
C GLU A 37 -8.53 1.85 -4.28
N LYS A 38 -8.67 0.55 -3.99
CA LYS A 38 -7.57 -0.42 -4.09
C LYS A 38 -6.98 -0.46 -5.51
N ILE A 39 -7.82 -0.47 -6.54
CA ILE A 39 -7.34 -0.46 -7.94
C ILE A 39 -6.61 0.86 -8.23
N LYS A 40 -7.19 2.00 -7.84
CA LYS A 40 -6.58 3.32 -8.05
C LYS A 40 -5.22 3.44 -7.36
N GLN A 41 -5.04 2.80 -6.21
CA GLN A 41 -3.80 2.86 -5.44
C GLN A 41 -2.84 1.69 -5.70
N SER A 42 -3.29 0.65 -6.41
CA SER A 42 -2.50 -0.57 -6.67
C SER A 42 -1.18 -0.26 -7.34
N GLU A 43 -1.20 0.52 -8.42
CA GLU A 43 0.03 0.89 -9.14
C GLU A 43 1.04 1.61 -8.24
N ARG A 44 0.59 2.56 -7.42
CA ARG A 44 1.47 3.27 -6.47
C ARG A 44 2.01 2.34 -5.39
N PHE A 45 1.17 1.42 -4.92
CA PHE A 45 1.58 0.42 -3.94
C PHE A 45 2.63 -0.52 -4.53
N ASP A 46 2.42 -0.99 -5.76
CA ASP A 46 3.34 -1.89 -6.46
C ASP A 46 4.68 -1.19 -6.74
N GLN A 47 4.65 0.09 -7.16
CA GLN A 47 5.85 0.90 -7.33
C GLN A 47 6.62 1.06 -6.00
N MET A 48 5.91 1.37 -4.92
CA MET A 48 6.51 1.49 -3.59
C MET A 48 7.08 0.16 -3.09
N GLN A 49 6.37 -0.94 -3.30
CA GLN A 49 6.81 -2.28 -2.94
C GLN A 49 8.04 -2.69 -3.75
N SER A 50 8.07 -2.40 -5.05
CA SER A 50 9.23 -2.61 -5.90
C SER A 50 10.44 -1.82 -5.41
N LEU A 51 10.26 -0.54 -5.04
CA LEU A 51 11.35 0.26 -4.48
C LEU A 51 11.84 -0.32 -3.16
N PHE A 52 10.91 -0.71 -2.28
CA PHE A 52 11.23 -1.31 -0.99
C PHE A 52 12.05 -2.59 -1.16
N LEU A 53 11.67 -3.47 -2.08
CA LEU A 53 12.38 -4.73 -2.35
C LEU A 53 13.75 -4.53 -3.01
N LYS A 54 13.94 -3.45 -3.78
CA LYS A 54 15.27 -3.09 -4.29
C LYS A 54 16.24 -2.70 -3.16
N VAL A 55 15.74 -1.97 -2.16
CA VAL A 55 16.53 -1.59 -0.97
C VAL A 55 16.65 -2.75 0.02
N HIS A 56 15.62 -3.58 0.14
CA HIS A 56 15.55 -4.70 1.07
C HIS A 56 15.38 -6.02 0.31
N PRO A 57 16.43 -6.54 -0.33
CA PRO A 57 16.37 -7.79 -1.06
C PRO A 57 15.89 -8.92 -0.13
N GLY A 58 14.75 -9.52 -0.47
CA GLY A 58 14.14 -10.59 0.35
C GLY A 58 13.69 -10.14 1.74
N GLY A 59 13.48 -8.84 1.97
CA GLY A 59 13.09 -8.28 3.28
C GLY A 59 14.25 -8.11 4.26
N ASN A 60 15.48 -8.36 3.83
CA ASN A 60 16.69 -8.11 4.61
C ASN A 60 17.40 -6.85 4.12
N TRP A 61 18.19 -6.21 4.98
CA TRP A 61 19.04 -5.07 4.58
C TRP A 61 20.00 -5.47 3.46
N GLN A 62 20.13 -4.61 2.45
CA GLN A 62 21.00 -4.83 1.28
C GLN A 62 22.42 -5.25 1.67
N GLU A 63 23.01 -4.60 2.67
CA GLU A 63 24.37 -4.84 3.17
C GLU A 63 24.58 -6.26 3.72
N ARG A 64 23.50 -6.95 4.10
CA ARG A 64 23.54 -8.33 4.63
C ARG A 64 23.39 -9.39 3.54
N VAL A 65 23.02 -8.97 2.33
CA VAL A 65 22.71 -9.87 1.21
C VAL A 65 23.74 -9.71 0.10
N TYR A 66 24.12 -8.49 -0.26
CA TYR A 66 25.04 -8.22 -1.36
C TYR A 66 26.43 -7.83 -0.86
N ASN A 67 27.45 -8.31 -1.58
CA ASN A 67 28.82 -7.84 -1.41
C ASN A 67 29.06 -6.60 -2.28
N PHE A 68 29.99 -5.73 -1.89
CA PHE A 68 30.38 -4.55 -2.67
C PHE A 68 30.82 -4.91 -4.10
N SER A 69 31.40 -6.11 -4.30
CA SER A 69 31.86 -6.59 -5.59
C SER A 69 30.76 -6.67 -6.64
N VAL A 70 29.50 -6.89 -6.23
CA VAL A 70 28.35 -6.91 -7.13
C VAL A 70 28.19 -5.57 -7.83
N PHE A 71 28.24 -4.48 -7.05
CA PHE A 71 28.12 -3.12 -7.59
C PHE A 71 29.38 -2.70 -8.33
N TYR A 72 30.55 -3.06 -7.80
CA TYR A 72 31.83 -2.73 -8.45
C TYR A 72 31.98 -3.40 -9.82
N ALA A 73 31.45 -4.60 -10.01
CA ALA A 73 31.49 -5.29 -11.31
C ALA A 73 30.70 -4.54 -12.39
N ASP A 74 29.57 -3.93 -12.02
CA ASP A 74 28.68 -3.24 -12.97
C ASP A 74 29.11 -1.78 -13.22
N PHE A 75 29.58 -1.09 -12.18
CA PHE A 75 29.82 0.35 -12.21
C PHE A 75 31.29 0.77 -12.07
N GLY A 76 32.18 -0.18 -11.76
CA GLY A 76 33.61 0.06 -11.65
C GLY A 76 34.00 1.04 -10.53
N SER A 77 35.14 1.71 -10.72
CA SER A 77 35.70 2.65 -9.73
C SER A 77 34.82 3.88 -9.49
N GLN A 78 34.04 4.29 -10.49
CA GLN A 78 33.19 5.48 -10.39
C GLN A 78 32.13 5.35 -9.29
N TRP A 79 31.63 4.13 -9.06
CA TRP A 79 30.69 3.87 -7.97
C TRP A 79 31.28 4.14 -6.58
N ILE A 80 32.56 3.82 -6.38
CA ILE A 80 33.25 4.10 -5.11
C ILE A 80 33.35 5.60 -4.89
N ASP A 81 33.76 6.36 -5.91
CA ASP A 81 33.86 7.82 -5.85
C ASP A 81 32.50 8.45 -5.51
N ASP A 82 31.44 7.98 -6.16
CA ASP A 82 30.07 8.45 -5.91
C ASP A 82 29.58 8.11 -4.50
N CYS A 83 29.93 6.92 -3.97
CA CYS A 83 29.65 6.55 -2.59
C CYS A 83 30.33 7.52 -1.62
N TYR A 84 31.61 7.82 -1.80
CA TYR A 84 32.34 8.74 -0.92
C TYR A 84 31.81 10.17 -0.98
N GLN A 85 31.37 10.65 -2.15
CA GLN A 85 30.79 11.99 -2.27
C GLN A 85 29.44 12.13 -1.56
N LYS A 86 28.63 11.06 -1.57
CA LYS A 86 27.26 11.08 -1.01
C LYS A 86 27.21 10.66 0.45
N MET A 87 28.18 9.89 0.93
CA MET A 87 28.20 9.35 2.28
C MET A 87 28.42 10.45 3.31
N ASN A 88 27.52 10.51 4.30
CA ASN A 88 27.74 11.33 5.50
C ASN A 88 28.41 10.46 6.57
N VAL A 89 29.60 10.86 7.04
CA VAL A 89 30.39 10.12 8.03
C VAL A 89 29.86 10.33 9.46
N GLU A 90 29.16 11.43 9.70
CA GLU A 90 28.69 11.80 11.04
C GLU A 90 27.32 11.20 11.37
N LYS A 91 26.54 10.84 10.34
CA LYS A 91 25.16 10.36 10.50
C LYS A 91 24.94 9.06 9.76
N SER A 92 24.41 8.07 10.47
CA SER A 92 23.96 6.82 9.87
C SER A 92 22.59 7.06 9.20
N GLU A 93 22.60 7.22 7.89
CA GLU A 93 21.41 7.49 7.08
C GLU A 93 21.34 6.55 5.88
N LEU A 94 20.13 6.17 5.46
CA LEU A 94 19.91 5.41 4.23
C LEU A 94 20.03 6.36 3.03
N ILE A 95 20.99 6.07 2.15
CA ILE A 95 21.21 6.85 0.93
C ILE A 95 20.62 6.06 -0.25
N ILE A 96 19.67 6.68 -0.97
CA ILE A 96 19.11 6.12 -2.19
C ILE A 96 19.80 6.80 -3.38
N SER A 97 20.63 6.04 -4.11
CA SER A 97 21.32 6.51 -5.30
C SER A 97 20.62 5.99 -6.56
N PRO A 98 20.50 6.81 -7.64
CA PRO A 98 19.98 6.37 -8.93
C PRO A 98 21.01 5.60 -9.77
N ILE A 99 22.24 5.50 -9.26
CA ILE A 99 23.37 4.78 -9.86
C ILE A 99 23.23 3.31 -9.51
#